data_AF-A0A8H2W9Q2-F1
#
_entry.id   AF-A0A8H2W9Q2-F1
#
_cell.length_a   1.000
_cell.length_b   1.000
_cell.length_c   1.000
_cell.angle_alpha   90.00
_cell.angle_beta   90.00
_cell.angle_gamma   90.00
#
_symmetry.space_group_name_H-M   'P 1'
#
loop_
_entity.id
_entity.type
_entity.pdbx_description
1 polymer ?
#
loop_
_entity_poly.entity_id
_entity_poly.type
_entity_poly.pdbx_seq_one_letter_code
_entity_poly.pdbx_strand_id
1 'polypeptide(L)'
;MYLSIKSLSAALIVFVTAATAAPSEKRATCTNPITYVEWRSLPQAQRSSFHSAVKCLRTKSGVNGRTAFDTYPSVHNNVFSNVHYVANFLPWHRWFLHLRRLDLVDCGYTGPIPYWDWTIDSGKLATSNIWDPVTGFGGNGNTRTSAHCVENGPYANFQVTYPSRHCLARRFNNGNVRSGVIGTMQGQVYSRDAVKNIMANSNYINFSDDIEEDVHDMIHNVIAGDMAAAFSPNDALFFLHHQQIDRLWAQWQGRNATRLQDYAGNTVQGQSGTDGSRFPLAKLTDKLPTQGIRGLPDITVAEVMDTTSDKLCYVLFSLSTSTMKFLAMLLPLTAVVLAVPHEQSNCTTPQVRVEWRSLTQEQRDSYHSATKCLQIKPSGVDGLSVYDLFAKNHVGFFRKIHYVAAFLPWHRYYSHAHFQYLKDCGYTGPAVYWDWTKDVNSMASSEIFDPKKGFGGTGKATRSGSKTYNCIQDGPYSSKSNFTITWPEKRCLQRSFNMKSVSKSWWSSEAGPSTRHSQTQIDEINKNKKFTEFWPDLEEGPHDSVHNEISGDMAASFSPDDPLFFLHHNNVDRLWALWQGRDNSRLNDYSENTAQTGRNATLDNPINIGSLLCYKAIRQLERAD
;
A
#
# COMPACT_ATOMS: atom_id res chain seq x y z
N MET A 1 70.89 -15.01 -34.02
CA MET A 1 70.43 -15.64 -35.27
C MET A 1 70.24 -17.13 -34.99
N TYR A 2 69.00 -17.63 -35.13
CA TYR A 2 68.57 -19.05 -35.31
C TYR A 2 68.89 -20.06 -34.18
N LEU A 3 67.99 -20.92 -33.68
CA LEU A 3 66.80 -21.62 -34.18
C LEU A 3 65.81 -21.88 -33.00
N SER A 4 64.51 -21.61 -33.12
CA SER A 4 63.41 -22.47 -33.64
C SER A 4 62.73 -23.41 -32.60
N ILE A 5 61.62 -22.90 -32.05
CA ILE A 5 60.28 -23.50 -31.81
C ILE A 5 60.15 -25.03 -31.88
N LYS A 6 59.65 -25.65 -30.80
CA LYS A 6 58.40 -26.45 -30.79
C LYS A 6 57.90 -26.76 -29.38
N SER A 7 56.62 -26.49 -29.18
CA SER A 7 55.82 -26.56 -27.97
C SER A 7 55.68 -27.96 -27.38
N LEU A 8 55.69 -28.07 -26.05
CA LEU A 8 54.95 -29.09 -25.30
C LEU A 8 54.59 -28.55 -23.91
N SER A 9 53.35 -28.84 -23.55
CA SER A 9 52.52 -28.29 -22.49
C SER A 9 53.09 -28.45 -21.08
N ALA A 10 52.96 -27.41 -20.25
CA ALA A 10 52.97 -27.52 -18.79
C ALA A 10 51.81 -26.67 -18.25
N ALA A 11 50.86 -27.35 -17.60
CA ALA A 11 49.68 -26.76 -16.98
C ALA A 11 50.09 -25.87 -15.80
N LEU A 12 49.71 -24.59 -15.86
CA LEU A 12 49.81 -23.68 -14.73
C LEU A 12 48.49 -23.76 -13.94
N ILE A 13 48.51 -24.45 -12.81
CA ILE A 13 47.40 -24.44 -11.84
C ILE A 13 47.40 -23.08 -11.17
N VAL A 14 46.49 -22.20 -11.60
CA VAL A 14 46.17 -20.97 -10.89
C VAL A 14 45.23 -21.34 -9.75
N PHE A 15 45.74 -21.33 -8.51
CA PHE A 15 44.90 -21.30 -7.32
C PHE A 15 44.17 -19.96 -7.27
N VAL A 16 42.94 -19.93 -7.79
CA VAL A 16 41.99 -18.86 -7.47
C VAL A 16 41.53 -19.13 -6.03
N THR A 17 42.08 -18.38 -5.08
CA THR A 17 41.49 -18.25 -3.75
C THR A 17 40.17 -17.49 -3.93
N ALA A 18 39.10 -18.24 -4.18
CA ALA A 18 37.75 -17.71 -4.05
C ALA A 18 37.60 -17.22 -2.60
N ALA A 19 37.59 -15.90 -2.41
CA ALA A 19 37.12 -15.30 -1.17
C ALA A 19 35.66 -15.75 -1.00
N THR A 20 35.46 -16.79 -0.21
CA THR A 20 34.13 -17.24 0.20
C THR A 20 33.50 -16.10 1.01
N ALA A 21 32.60 -15.35 0.38
CA ALA A 21 31.67 -14.51 1.11
C ALA A 21 30.98 -15.40 2.15
N ALA A 22 31.07 -15.00 3.42
CA ALA A 22 30.38 -15.71 4.49
C ALA A 22 28.89 -15.84 4.15
N PRO A 23 28.24 -16.99 4.39
CA PRO A 23 26.81 -17.15 4.13
C PRO A 23 26.04 -16.11 4.96
N SER A 24 25.13 -15.35 4.34
CA SER A 24 24.27 -14.44 5.09
C SER A 24 23.41 -15.28 6.04
N GLU A 25 23.58 -15.10 7.35
CA GLU A 25 22.67 -15.67 8.33
C GLU A 25 21.25 -15.23 8.00
N LYS A 26 20.40 -16.21 7.74
CA LYS A 26 19.01 -16.00 7.35
C LYS A 26 18.24 -15.53 8.58
N ARG A 27 17.98 -14.22 8.68
CA ARG A 27 17.34 -13.63 9.85
C ARG A 27 15.87 -14.03 9.96
N ALA A 28 15.42 -14.16 11.21
CA ALA A 28 14.05 -14.51 11.52
C ALA A 28 13.09 -13.39 11.11
N THR A 29 11.92 -13.80 10.64
CA THR A 29 10.78 -12.92 10.32
C THR A 29 10.04 -12.59 11.56
N CYS A 30 9.59 -11.35 11.65
CA CYS A 30 8.62 -11.04 12.67
C CYS A 30 7.23 -11.57 12.32
N THR A 31 6.49 -11.98 13.34
CA THR A 31 5.18 -12.61 13.24
C THR A 31 4.01 -11.63 13.29
N ASN A 32 4.23 -10.35 13.61
CA ASN A 32 3.17 -9.34 13.72
C ASN A 32 3.69 -7.94 13.33
N PRO A 33 3.97 -7.70 12.03
CA PRO A 33 4.53 -6.42 11.62
C PRO A 33 3.50 -5.31 11.78
N ILE A 34 3.90 -4.19 12.39
CA ILE A 34 3.02 -3.03 12.44
C ILE A 34 2.88 -2.39 11.06
N THR A 35 1.75 -1.72 10.87
CA THR A 35 1.49 -0.95 9.66
C THR A 35 1.78 0.53 9.89
N TYR A 36 2.41 1.12 8.89
CA TYR A 36 2.60 2.56 8.78
C TYR A 36 1.48 3.19 7.98
N VAL A 37 0.90 4.28 8.47
CA VAL A 37 -0.26 4.94 7.84
C VAL A 37 -0.04 6.44 7.68
N GLU A 38 -0.72 7.05 6.73
CA GLU A 38 -0.60 8.49 6.52
C GLU A 38 -1.34 9.24 7.65
N TRP A 39 -0.74 10.29 8.20
CA TRP A 39 -1.33 11.05 9.32
C TRP A 39 -2.80 11.45 9.11
N ARG A 40 -3.14 11.87 7.89
CA ARG A 40 -4.48 12.35 7.52
C ARG A 40 -5.50 11.23 7.42
N SER A 41 -5.08 9.96 7.37
CA SER A 41 -6.00 8.82 7.46
C SER A 41 -6.30 8.38 8.89
N LEU A 42 -5.56 8.86 9.90
CA LEU A 42 -5.83 8.52 11.30
C LEU A 42 -7.15 9.14 11.79
N PRO A 43 -8.02 8.38 12.48
CA PRO A 43 -9.12 8.94 13.25
C PRO A 43 -8.62 9.92 14.31
N GLN A 44 -9.42 10.95 14.62
CA GLN A 44 -9.02 11.99 15.57
C GLN A 44 -8.65 11.43 16.95
N ALA A 45 -9.32 10.38 17.43
CA ALA A 45 -8.98 9.73 18.70
C ALA A 45 -7.55 9.17 18.71
N GLN A 46 -7.09 8.59 17.60
CA GLN A 46 -5.73 8.07 17.46
C GLN A 46 -4.71 9.21 17.36
N ARG A 47 -5.03 10.32 16.69
CA ARG A 47 -4.19 11.53 16.67
C ARG A 47 -4.02 12.11 18.07
N SER A 48 -5.12 12.26 18.81
CA SER A 48 -5.08 12.73 20.21
C SER A 48 -4.27 11.79 21.11
N SER A 49 -4.42 10.47 20.95
CA SER A 49 -3.62 9.47 21.68
C SER A 49 -2.12 9.58 21.35
N PHE A 50 -1.76 9.77 20.08
CA PHE A 50 -0.37 9.97 19.65
C PHE A 50 0.27 11.18 20.33
N HIS A 51 -0.39 12.35 20.27
CA HIS A 51 0.13 13.56 20.93
C HIS A 51 0.26 13.38 22.44
N SER A 52 -0.67 12.66 23.07
CA SER A 52 -0.65 12.36 24.50
C SER A 52 0.54 11.48 24.86
N ALA A 53 0.82 10.44 24.07
CA ALA A 53 1.96 9.56 24.27
C ALA A 53 3.30 10.29 24.09
N VAL A 54 3.42 11.14 23.06
CA VAL A 54 4.62 11.99 22.87
C VAL A 54 4.90 12.86 24.09
N LYS A 55 3.88 13.48 24.68
CA LYS A 55 4.03 14.30 25.89
C LYS A 55 4.38 13.47 27.12
N CYS A 56 3.83 12.26 27.23
CA CYS A 56 4.14 11.32 28.30
C CYS A 56 5.64 10.95 28.35
N LEU A 57 6.36 10.97 27.23
CA LEU A 57 7.80 10.64 27.22
C LEU A 57 8.66 11.55 28.12
N ARG A 58 8.17 12.75 28.45
CA ARG A 58 8.83 13.66 29.41
C ARG A 58 8.81 13.14 30.85
N THR A 59 7.98 12.14 31.13
CA THR A 59 7.86 11.50 32.45
C THR A 59 8.70 10.23 32.57
N LYS A 60 9.22 9.72 31.45
CA LYS A 60 9.99 8.48 31.40
C LYS A 60 11.48 8.79 31.47
N SER A 61 12.23 7.93 32.14
CA SER A 61 13.69 8.01 32.15
C SER A 61 14.26 7.67 30.78
N GLY A 62 15.22 8.45 30.33
CA GLY A 62 15.99 8.21 29.11
C GLY A 62 17.45 7.93 29.43
N VAL A 63 18.35 8.33 28.53
CA VAL A 63 19.80 8.12 28.68
C VAL A 63 20.51 9.43 29.01
N ASN A 64 21.77 9.34 29.47
CA ASN A 64 22.61 10.51 29.74
C ASN A 64 21.93 11.53 30.67
N GLY A 65 21.20 11.05 31.69
CA GLY A 65 20.50 11.88 32.68
C GLY A 65 19.30 12.64 32.14
N ARG A 66 18.78 12.30 30.96
CA ARG A 66 17.65 12.97 30.30
C ARG A 66 16.36 12.17 30.40
N THR A 67 15.23 12.82 30.11
CA THR A 67 13.96 12.11 29.89
C THR A 67 14.01 11.32 28.58
N ALA A 68 13.10 10.37 28.39
CA ALA A 68 12.97 9.67 27.11
C ALA A 68 12.63 10.65 25.98
N PHE A 69 11.91 11.75 26.26
CA PHE A 69 11.68 12.80 25.28
C PHE A 69 12.99 13.49 24.86
N ASP A 70 13.76 14.00 25.84
CA ASP A 70 14.98 14.80 25.61
C ASP A 70 16.19 13.95 25.15
N THR A 71 16.09 12.63 25.24
CA THR A 71 17.10 11.68 24.77
C THR A 71 17.31 11.78 23.25
N TYR A 72 16.23 11.80 22.48
CA TYR A 72 16.30 11.81 21.00
C TYR A 72 17.03 13.05 20.45
N PRO A 73 16.64 14.29 20.79
CA PRO A 73 17.35 15.47 20.29
C PRO A 73 18.80 15.51 20.77
N SER A 74 19.10 15.01 21.97
CA SER A 74 20.47 14.94 22.46
C SER A 74 21.33 13.92 21.72
N VAL A 75 20.84 12.71 21.51
CA VAL A 75 21.60 11.66 20.82
C VAL A 75 21.82 12.03 19.37
N HIS A 76 20.77 12.47 18.66
CA HIS A 76 20.86 12.91 17.27
C HIS A 76 21.88 14.03 17.08
N ASN A 77 21.87 15.05 17.96
CA ASN A 77 22.85 16.12 17.90
C ASN A 77 24.29 15.64 18.16
N ASN A 78 24.47 14.74 19.14
CA ASN A 78 25.79 14.22 19.49
C ASN A 78 26.43 13.38 18.38
N VAL A 79 25.63 12.65 17.59
CA VAL A 79 26.13 11.75 16.53
C VAL A 79 25.90 12.30 15.12
N PHE A 80 25.51 13.58 14.99
CA PHE A 80 25.05 14.17 13.72
C PHE A 80 26.00 13.88 12.54
N SER A 81 27.29 14.16 12.70
CA SER A 81 28.32 13.93 11.66
C SER A 81 28.62 12.46 11.36
N ASN A 82 28.17 11.53 12.22
CA ASN A 82 28.32 10.09 12.00
C ASN A 82 27.15 9.47 11.24
N VAL A 83 26.06 10.24 11.05
CA VAL A 83 24.78 9.75 10.54
C VAL A 83 24.16 10.66 9.48
N HIS A 84 24.83 11.74 9.08
CA HIS A 84 24.42 12.61 7.96
C HIS A 84 25.54 12.77 6.94
N TYR A 85 25.16 12.83 5.66
CA TYR A 85 26.02 12.86 4.47
C TYR A 85 27.07 11.75 4.47
N VAL A 86 26.60 10.58 4.91
CA VAL A 86 27.33 9.31 5.02
C VAL A 86 26.36 8.16 4.77
N ALA A 87 26.89 6.99 4.42
CA ALA A 87 26.07 5.81 4.17
C ALA A 87 25.12 5.45 5.34
N ASN A 88 25.51 5.73 6.59
CA ASN A 88 24.70 5.39 7.76
C ASN A 88 23.36 6.16 7.87
N PHE A 89 23.12 7.18 7.05
CA PHE A 89 21.94 8.04 7.16
C PHE A 89 20.62 7.25 7.25
N LEU A 90 20.30 6.48 6.21
CA LEU A 90 19.04 5.72 6.18
C LEU A 90 18.94 4.63 7.28
N PRO A 91 19.92 3.72 7.46
CA PRO A 91 19.82 2.67 8.48
C PRO A 91 19.78 3.21 9.91
N TRP A 92 20.55 4.27 10.21
CA TRP A 92 20.55 4.86 11.55
C TRP A 92 19.19 5.48 11.88
N HIS A 93 18.61 6.28 10.97
CA HIS A 93 17.31 6.91 11.19
C HIS A 93 16.18 5.89 11.29
N ARG A 94 16.22 4.80 10.52
CA ARG A 94 15.28 3.68 10.66
C ARG A 94 15.32 3.06 12.06
N TRP A 95 16.51 2.79 12.60
CA TRP A 95 16.64 2.27 13.95
C TRP A 95 16.16 3.26 15.01
N PHE A 96 16.51 4.54 14.83
CA PHE A 96 16.09 5.63 15.71
C PHE A 96 14.56 5.79 15.78
N LEU A 97 13.87 5.65 14.64
CA LEU A 97 12.41 5.62 14.57
C LEU A 97 11.80 4.42 15.30
N HIS A 98 12.41 3.24 15.15
CA HIS A 98 11.97 2.03 15.83
C HIS A 98 12.05 2.19 17.37
N LEU A 99 13.18 2.69 17.87
CA LEU A 99 13.34 2.98 19.30
C LEU A 99 12.29 3.97 19.80
N ARG A 100 12.01 5.03 19.04
CA ARG A 100 10.97 6.02 19.39
C ARG A 100 9.60 5.38 19.52
N ARG A 101 9.26 4.49 18.60
CA ARG A 101 8.00 3.75 18.64
C ARG A 101 7.88 2.94 19.94
N LEU A 102 8.93 2.23 20.35
CA LEU A 102 8.89 1.44 21.59
C LEU A 102 8.60 2.34 22.80
N ASP A 103 9.19 3.53 22.84
CA ASP A 103 8.92 4.50 23.90
C ASP A 103 7.45 5.01 23.88
N LEU A 104 6.87 5.21 22.69
CA LEU A 104 5.45 5.57 22.56
C LEU A 104 4.51 4.48 23.10
N VAL A 105 4.86 3.20 22.91
CA VAL A 105 4.13 2.06 23.47
C VAL A 105 4.18 2.08 25.00
N ASP A 106 5.33 2.39 25.61
CA ASP A 106 5.48 2.54 27.06
C ASP A 106 4.67 3.73 27.64
N CYS A 107 4.20 4.60 26.76
CA CYS A 107 3.28 5.70 27.03
C CYS A 107 1.84 5.44 26.58
N GLY A 108 1.50 4.17 26.28
CA GLY A 108 0.13 3.72 26.02
C GLY A 108 -0.36 3.96 24.59
N TYR A 109 0.51 4.33 23.65
CA TYR A 109 0.12 4.42 22.25
C TYR A 109 -0.03 3.04 21.62
N THR A 110 -1.23 2.71 21.16
CA THR A 110 -1.56 1.44 20.50
C THR A 110 -1.98 1.60 19.04
N GLY A 111 -1.96 2.84 18.52
CA GLY A 111 -2.30 3.14 17.14
C GLY A 111 -1.21 2.73 16.14
N PRO A 112 -1.52 2.70 14.84
CA PRO A 112 -0.52 2.51 13.80
C PRO A 112 0.44 3.70 13.75
N ILE A 113 1.69 3.49 13.35
CA ILE A 113 2.70 4.57 13.36
C ILE A 113 2.48 5.50 12.15
N PRO A 114 2.28 6.81 12.37
CA PRO A 114 2.03 7.72 11.26
C PRO A 114 3.31 8.10 10.51
N TYR A 115 3.18 8.24 9.19
CA TYR A 115 4.09 9.03 8.36
C TYR A 115 3.36 10.27 7.82
N TRP A 116 4.12 11.27 7.38
CA TRP A 116 3.59 12.46 6.74
C TRP A 116 4.02 12.52 5.27
N ASP A 117 3.07 12.32 4.35
CA ASP A 117 3.35 12.43 2.91
C ASP A 117 3.33 13.90 2.46
N TRP A 118 4.47 14.55 2.61
CA TRP A 118 4.67 15.95 2.20
C TRP A 118 4.49 16.16 0.68
N THR A 119 4.51 15.12 -0.16
CA THR A 119 4.27 15.28 -1.62
C THR A 119 2.85 15.76 -1.92
N ILE A 120 1.89 15.48 -1.02
CA ILE A 120 0.51 15.97 -1.11
C ILE A 120 0.43 17.48 -0.84
N ASP A 121 1.39 18.00 -0.10
CA ASP A 121 1.47 19.40 0.34
C ASP A 121 2.43 20.24 -0.52
N SER A 122 3.06 19.62 -1.52
CA SER A 122 3.94 20.28 -2.50
C SER A 122 3.24 21.50 -3.12
N GLY A 123 3.90 22.66 -3.04
CA GLY A 123 3.42 23.94 -3.57
C GLY A 123 2.48 24.71 -2.63
N LYS A 124 2.00 24.10 -1.54
CA LYS A 124 1.04 24.71 -0.60
C LYS A 124 1.32 24.34 0.86
N LEU A 125 2.57 23.99 1.17
CA LEU A 125 2.94 23.45 2.48
C LEU A 125 2.57 24.40 3.62
N ALA A 126 2.77 25.71 3.47
CA ALA A 126 2.44 26.69 4.50
C ALA A 126 0.96 26.65 4.97
N THR A 127 0.07 26.14 4.12
CA THR A 127 -1.38 25.99 4.39
C THR A 127 -1.83 24.54 4.53
N SER A 128 -0.90 23.59 4.65
CA SER A 128 -1.22 22.17 4.84
C SER A 128 -2.01 21.95 6.13
N ASN A 129 -2.92 20.98 6.10
CA ASN A 129 -3.67 20.54 7.27
C ASN A 129 -2.80 19.82 8.31
N ILE A 130 -1.54 19.48 7.99
CA ILE A 130 -0.57 19.04 9.01
C ILE A 130 -0.35 20.11 10.09
N TRP A 131 -0.63 21.38 9.77
CA TRP A 131 -0.51 22.54 10.67
C TRP A 131 -1.80 22.88 11.42
N ASP A 132 -2.90 22.16 11.15
CA ASP A 132 -4.18 22.40 11.79
C ASP A 132 -4.04 22.25 13.32
N PRO A 133 -4.58 23.18 14.13
CA PRO A 133 -4.40 23.15 15.58
C PRO A 133 -5.19 22.03 16.28
N VAL A 134 -6.17 21.41 15.64
CA VAL A 134 -6.98 20.35 16.26
C VAL A 134 -6.55 18.97 15.75
N THR A 135 -6.33 18.88 14.44
CA THR A 135 -6.12 17.63 13.71
C THR A 135 -4.67 17.43 13.29
N GLY A 136 -3.78 18.40 13.54
CA GLY A 136 -2.37 18.38 13.19
C GLY A 136 -1.46 18.80 14.34
N PHE A 137 -0.35 19.47 14.02
CA PHE A 137 0.77 19.73 14.94
C PHE A 137 0.92 21.19 15.36
N GLY A 138 -0.04 22.05 15.01
CA GLY A 138 0.10 23.52 15.13
C GLY A 138 0.98 24.10 14.03
N GLY A 139 0.89 25.40 13.78
CA GLY A 139 1.50 26.06 12.63
C GLY A 139 2.87 26.68 12.89
N ASN A 140 3.15 27.74 12.14
CA ASN A 140 4.37 28.51 12.27
C ASN A 140 4.52 29.15 13.66
N GLY A 141 5.76 29.41 14.06
CA GLY A 141 6.06 30.12 15.28
C GLY A 141 5.68 31.61 15.22
N ASN A 142 5.49 32.24 16.38
CA ASN A 142 5.17 33.66 16.47
C ASN A 142 6.29 34.52 15.88
N THR A 143 6.06 35.01 14.66
CA THR A 143 7.02 35.83 13.88
C THR A 143 7.27 37.22 14.47
N ARG A 144 6.50 37.64 15.49
CA ARG A 144 6.70 38.90 16.21
C ARG A 144 7.73 38.77 17.35
N THR A 145 8.15 37.55 17.65
CA THR A 145 9.15 37.25 18.68
C THR A 145 10.41 36.71 18.05
N SER A 146 11.58 37.00 18.64
CA SER A 146 12.84 36.37 18.23
C SER A 146 12.89 34.87 18.54
N ALA A 147 12.06 34.40 19.49
CA ALA A 147 11.99 33.01 19.89
C ALA A 147 11.19 32.13 18.92
N HIS A 148 10.27 32.71 18.13
CA HIS A 148 9.43 31.99 17.17
C HIS A 148 8.68 30.78 17.80
N CYS A 149 8.14 30.94 19.00
CA CYS A 149 7.42 29.87 19.69
C CYS A 149 6.16 29.45 18.91
N VAL A 150 5.90 28.15 18.81
CA VAL A 150 4.60 27.62 18.34
C VAL A 150 3.52 27.97 19.36
N GLU A 151 2.45 28.65 18.95
CA GLU A 151 1.42 29.19 19.86
C GLU A 151 0.06 28.47 19.76
N ASN A 152 -0.10 27.52 18.85
CA ASN A 152 -1.35 26.80 18.65
C ASN A 152 -1.16 25.28 18.54
N GLY A 153 -2.28 24.57 18.65
CA GLY A 153 -2.34 23.13 18.55
C GLY A 153 -1.73 22.35 19.71
N PRO A 154 -1.48 21.04 19.54
CA PRO A 154 -1.07 20.16 20.62
C PRO A 154 0.26 20.55 21.27
N TYR A 155 1.11 21.31 20.57
CA TYR A 155 2.43 21.75 21.04
C TYR A 155 2.51 23.27 21.29
N ALA A 156 1.36 23.94 21.46
CA ALA A 156 1.31 25.34 21.85
C ALA A 156 2.13 25.59 23.13
N ASN A 157 3.09 26.53 23.04
CA ASN A 157 4.01 26.93 24.11
C ASN A 157 4.80 25.77 24.73
N PHE A 158 4.94 24.66 24.00
CA PHE A 158 5.60 23.47 24.48
C PHE A 158 7.06 23.76 24.81
N GLN A 159 7.47 23.46 26.05
CA GLN A 159 8.82 23.72 26.54
C GLN A 159 9.70 22.49 26.33
N VAL A 160 10.78 22.67 25.56
CA VAL A 160 11.85 21.69 25.35
C VAL A 160 13.05 22.06 26.22
N THR A 161 13.86 21.08 26.61
CA THR A 161 14.98 21.30 27.55
C THR A 161 16.36 21.16 26.92
N TYR A 162 16.45 20.55 25.73
CA TYR A 162 17.67 20.38 24.97
C TYR A 162 17.71 21.32 23.76
N PRO A 163 18.87 21.89 23.38
CA PRO A 163 20.15 21.85 24.09
C PRO A 163 20.15 22.73 25.35
N SER A 164 19.23 23.67 25.42
CA SER A 164 18.90 24.49 26.58
C SER A 164 17.39 24.65 26.66
N ARG A 165 16.86 25.13 27.79
CA ARG A 165 15.42 25.35 27.93
C ARG A 165 14.92 26.44 26.98
N HIS A 166 13.96 26.12 26.12
CA HIS A 166 13.26 27.06 25.24
C HIS A 166 11.89 26.52 24.85
N CYS A 167 11.07 27.34 24.17
CA CYS A 167 9.84 26.86 23.54
C CYS A 167 10.18 26.13 22.23
N LEU A 168 9.35 25.16 21.83
CA LEU A 168 9.42 24.59 20.48
C LEU A 168 9.24 25.71 19.46
N ALA A 169 10.23 25.90 18.60
CA ALA A 169 10.23 26.98 17.62
C ALA A 169 10.12 26.45 16.18
N ARG A 170 9.32 27.14 15.36
CA ARG A 170 9.22 26.93 13.91
C ARG A 170 9.32 28.25 13.18
N ARG A 171 10.00 28.28 12.04
CA ARG A 171 10.23 29.50 11.25
C ARG A 171 10.07 29.22 9.77
N PHE A 172 8.81 29.06 9.34
CA PHE A 172 8.49 28.75 7.96
C PHE A 172 9.17 29.71 6.99
N ASN A 173 9.77 29.18 5.93
CA ASN A 173 10.49 29.97 4.94
C ASN A 173 10.55 29.25 3.59
N ASN A 174 11.04 29.92 2.56
CA ASN A 174 11.22 29.35 1.22
C ASN A 174 12.63 28.76 1.01
N GLY A 175 13.10 27.87 1.89
CA GLY A 175 14.42 27.21 1.82
C GLY A 175 15.60 28.06 2.31
N ASN A 176 15.36 29.32 2.69
CA ASN A 176 16.36 30.18 3.32
C ASN A 176 15.79 30.71 4.63
N VAL A 177 16.30 30.18 5.74
CA VAL A 177 15.89 30.55 7.10
C VAL A 177 16.07 32.04 7.41
N ARG A 178 16.90 32.77 6.65
CA ARG A 178 17.12 34.20 6.80
C ARG A 178 16.14 35.08 6.01
N SER A 179 15.45 34.52 5.02
CA SER A 179 14.63 35.27 4.04
C SER A 179 13.38 35.89 4.65
N GLY A 180 12.81 35.32 5.72
CA GLY A 180 11.55 35.80 6.33
C GLY A 180 10.31 35.67 5.43
N VAL A 181 10.48 35.33 4.15
CA VAL A 181 9.40 35.09 3.18
C VAL A 181 8.91 33.64 3.30
N ILE A 182 7.65 33.49 3.68
CA ILE A 182 6.92 32.23 3.64
C ILE A 182 6.37 32.09 2.20
N GLY A 183 7.18 31.52 1.32
CA GLY A 183 6.81 31.26 -0.09
C GLY A 183 6.05 29.94 -0.26
N THR A 184 6.31 29.23 -1.35
CA THR A 184 5.80 27.85 -1.57
C THR A 184 6.48 26.82 -0.67
N MET A 185 7.39 27.28 0.20
CA MET A 185 8.26 26.46 1.03
C MET A 185 9.07 25.49 0.18
N GLN A 186 9.54 25.90 -1.01
CA GLN A 186 10.31 25.06 -1.95
C GLN A 186 9.59 23.78 -2.38
N GLY A 187 8.25 23.84 -2.47
CA GLY A 187 7.38 22.73 -2.84
C GLY A 187 7.84 21.84 -3.99
N GLN A 188 8.51 22.41 -5.00
CA GLN A 188 8.99 21.68 -6.15
C GLN A 188 10.07 20.62 -5.82
N VAL A 189 10.89 20.86 -4.79
CA VAL A 189 11.99 19.95 -4.39
C VAL A 189 11.46 18.66 -3.78
N TYR A 190 10.31 18.72 -3.13
CA TYR A 190 9.64 17.57 -2.51
C TYR A 190 8.30 17.26 -3.20
N SER A 191 8.25 17.51 -4.51
CA SER A 191 7.12 17.13 -5.36
C SER A 191 7.10 15.62 -5.64
N ARG A 192 5.96 15.12 -6.15
CA ARG A 192 5.87 13.73 -6.61
C ARG A 192 6.86 13.39 -7.72
N ASP A 193 7.16 14.35 -8.60
CA ASP A 193 8.14 14.16 -9.67
C ASP A 193 9.58 14.11 -9.13
N ALA A 194 9.91 14.96 -8.15
CA ALA A 194 11.20 14.88 -7.47
C ALA A 194 11.39 13.51 -6.80
N VAL A 195 10.39 13.05 -6.04
CA VAL A 195 10.42 11.70 -5.44
C VAL A 195 10.52 10.61 -6.51
N LYS A 196 9.80 10.74 -7.62
CA LYS A 196 9.88 9.77 -8.71
C LYS A 196 11.31 9.65 -9.27
N ASN A 197 12.03 10.76 -9.40
CA ASN A 197 13.40 10.78 -9.87
C ASN A 197 14.35 10.10 -8.88
N ILE A 198 14.28 10.45 -7.59
CA ILE A 198 15.06 9.81 -6.53
C ILE A 198 14.82 8.30 -6.50
N MET A 199 13.55 7.89 -6.58
CA MET A 199 13.16 6.47 -6.57
C MET A 199 13.63 5.69 -7.81
N ALA A 200 14.07 6.37 -8.88
CA ALA A 200 14.62 5.76 -10.08
C ALA A 200 16.11 5.38 -9.94
N ASN A 201 16.80 5.87 -8.89
CA ASN A 201 18.20 5.51 -8.64
C ASN A 201 18.39 4.00 -8.56
N SER A 202 19.44 3.52 -9.22
CA SER A 202 19.71 2.09 -9.36
C SER A 202 20.46 1.49 -8.18
N ASN A 203 21.33 2.29 -7.54
CA ASN A 203 22.23 1.92 -6.46
C ASN A 203 21.96 2.72 -5.17
N TYR A 204 22.44 2.21 -4.03
CA TYR A 204 22.23 2.81 -2.72
C TYR A 204 22.83 4.19 -2.56
N ILE A 205 24.06 4.42 -3.04
CA ILE A 205 24.78 5.69 -2.84
C ILE A 205 23.97 6.85 -3.42
N ASN A 206 23.64 6.79 -4.71
CA ASN A 206 22.86 7.84 -5.36
C ASN A 206 21.47 8.00 -4.73
N PHE A 207 20.83 6.89 -4.33
CA PHE A 207 19.54 6.96 -3.66
C PHE A 207 19.62 7.66 -2.30
N SER A 208 20.62 7.32 -1.49
CA SER A 208 20.83 7.86 -0.15
C SER A 208 21.25 9.33 -0.20
N ASP A 209 22.15 9.69 -1.11
CA ASP A 209 22.62 11.06 -1.28
C ASP A 209 21.46 11.95 -1.76
N ASP A 210 20.76 11.56 -2.84
CA ASP A 210 19.66 12.37 -3.38
C ASP A 210 18.50 12.50 -2.38
N ILE A 211 18.16 11.43 -1.64
CA ILE A 211 17.05 11.52 -0.66
C ILE A 211 17.40 12.39 0.54
N GLU A 212 18.66 12.35 1.01
CA GLU A 212 19.15 13.16 2.13
C GLU A 212 19.27 14.64 1.73
N GLU A 213 19.98 14.93 0.64
CA GLU A 213 20.31 16.29 0.21
C GLU A 213 19.13 17.05 -0.42
N ASP A 214 18.18 16.34 -1.05
CA ASP A 214 17.00 16.98 -1.63
C ASP A 214 15.84 17.04 -0.62
N VAL A 215 15.06 15.96 -0.55
CA VAL A 215 13.72 16.01 0.05
C VAL A 215 13.77 16.00 1.57
N HIS A 216 14.75 15.31 2.16
CA HIS A 216 14.96 15.30 3.60
C HIS A 216 15.40 16.68 4.09
N ASP A 217 16.51 17.20 3.58
CA ASP A 217 17.08 18.49 3.98
C ASP A 217 16.10 19.62 3.72
N MET A 218 15.38 19.58 2.59
CA MET A 218 14.44 20.65 2.26
C MET A 218 13.33 20.79 3.30
N ILE A 219 12.73 19.68 3.77
CA ILE A 219 11.66 19.73 4.77
C ILE A 219 12.17 20.30 6.10
N HIS A 220 13.37 19.92 6.53
CA HIS A 220 14.02 20.51 7.71
C HIS A 220 14.21 22.02 7.54
N ASN A 221 14.76 22.43 6.39
CA ASN A 221 15.09 23.82 6.10
C ASN A 221 13.86 24.72 5.99
N VAL A 222 12.77 24.25 5.40
CA VAL A 222 11.59 25.08 5.17
C VAL A 222 10.74 25.23 6.42
N ILE A 223 10.71 24.23 7.31
CA ILE A 223 10.06 24.35 8.63
C ILE A 223 10.90 25.21 9.57
N ALA A 224 12.22 24.99 9.55
CA ALA A 224 13.23 25.68 10.36
C ALA A 224 12.92 25.73 11.87
N GLY A 225 13.53 26.67 12.58
CA GLY A 225 13.54 26.66 14.04
C GLY A 225 14.27 25.41 14.54
N ASP A 226 13.67 24.69 15.48
CA ASP A 226 14.21 23.42 15.96
C ASP A 226 14.38 22.42 14.81
N MET A 227 13.47 22.40 13.83
CA MET A 227 13.55 21.48 12.69
C MET A 227 14.77 21.72 11.79
N ALA A 228 15.40 22.90 11.77
CA ALA A 228 16.63 23.10 10.98
C ALA A 228 17.91 22.80 11.77
N ALA A 229 17.82 22.46 13.05
CA ALA A 229 18.98 22.18 13.89
C ALA A 229 19.25 20.67 14.01
N ALA A 230 20.47 20.33 14.43
CA ALA A 230 20.83 18.95 14.76
C ALA A 230 20.08 18.40 16.00
N PHE A 231 19.28 19.22 16.69
CA PHE A 231 18.34 18.80 17.72
C PHE A 231 16.88 18.82 17.25
N SER A 232 16.65 18.72 15.93
CA SER A 232 15.33 18.66 15.31
C SER A 232 14.36 17.60 15.86
N PRO A 233 14.78 16.49 16.50
CA PRO A 233 13.85 15.61 17.22
C PRO A 233 13.12 16.26 18.41
N ASN A 234 13.43 17.51 18.78
CA ASN A 234 12.59 18.33 19.65
C ASN A 234 11.17 18.52 19.10
N ASP A 235 11.03 18.58 17.77
CA ASP A 235 9.73 18.64 17.11
C ASP A 235 9.19 17.22 16.86
N ALA A 236 7.98 16.94 17.31
CA ALA A 236 7.34 15.65 17.07
C ALA A 236 7.16 15.35 15.57
N LEU A 237 7.12 16.38 14.71
CA LEU A 237 7.07 16.21 13.25
C LEU A 237 8.34 15.59 12.66
N PHE A 238 9.49 15.69 13.34
CA PHE A 238 10.73 15.02 12.95
C PHE A 238 10.47 13.54 12.63
N PHE A 239 9.74 12.87 13.52
CA PHE A 239 9.50 11.43 13.43
C PHE A 239 8.54 11.09 12.28
N LEU A 240 7.52 11.91 12.00
CA LEU A 240 6.62 11.68 10.87
C LEU A 240 7.31 11.94 9.52
N HIS A 241 8.16 12.97 9.46
CA HIS A 241 9.00 13.29 8.30
C HIS A 241 9.96 12.13 7.99
N HIS A 242 10.75 11.72 8.98
CA HIS A 242 11.69 10.61 8.82
C HIS A 242 10.98 9.28 8.54
N GLN A 243 9.74 9.12 9.01
CA GLN A 243 8.97 7.94 8.66
C GLN A 243 8.54 7.90 7.19
N GLN A 244 8.35 9.06 6.56
CA GLN A 244 8.16 9.15 5.11
C GLN A 244 9.46 8.86 4.36
N ILE A 245 10.61 9.33 4.85
CA ILE A 245 11.94 9.00 4.28
C ILE A 245 12.17 7.48 4.34
N ASP A 246 11.97 6.88 5.50
CA ASP A 246 12.10 5.44 5.69
C ASP A 246 11.10 4.64 4.83
N ARG A 247 9.86 5.13 4.68
CA ARG A 247 8.88 4.55 3.77
C ARG A 247 9.35 4.57 2.32
N LEU A 248 9.96 5.67 1.85
CA LEU A 248 10.51 5.74 0.49
C LEU A 248 11.69 4.77 0.33
N TRP A 249 12.58 4.67 1.31
CA TRP A 249 13.69 3.72 1.27
C TRP A 249 13.20 2.27 1.23
N ALA A 250 12.27 1.88 2.10
CA ALA A 250 11.71 0.53 2.09
C ALA A 250 10.94 0.23 0.78
N GLN A 251 10.26 1.21 0.17
CA GLN A 251 9.70 1.06 -1.18
C GLN A 251 10.78 0.85 -2.24
N TRP A 252 11.91 1.56 -2.13
CA TRP A 252 13.02 1.43 -3.07
C TRP A 252 13.69 0.06 -2.94
N GLN A 253 13.88 -0.43 -1.70
CA GLN A 253 14.37 -1.79 -1.44
C GLN A 253 13.41 -2.85 -1.99
N GLY A 254 12.09 -2.66 -1.84
CA GLY A 254 11.07 -3.59 -2.33
C GLY A 254 10.98 -3.74 -3.86
N ARG A 255 11.62 -2.87 -4.64
CA ARG A 255 11.65 -2.96 -6.11
C ARG A 255 12.64 -4.01 -6.63
N ASN A 256 13.62 -4.42 -5.82
CA ASN A 256 14.60 -5.43 -6.19
C ASN A 256 15.15 -6.11 -4.92
N ALA A 257 14.99 -7.44 -4.82
CA ALA A 257 15.43 -8.23 -3.67
C ALA A 257 16.92 -8.08 -3.34
N THR A 258 17.78 -7.75 -4.31
CA THR A 258 19.22 -7.53 -4.05
C THR A 258 19.48 -6.27 -3.21
N ARG A 259 18.53 -5.33 -3.14
CA ARG A 259 18.68 -4.05 -2.42
C ARG A 259 18.66 -4.17 -0.91
N LEU A 260 18.30 -5.31 -0.36
CA LEU A 260 18.49 -5.59 1.07
C LEU A 260 19.98 -5.72 1.44
N GLN A 261 20.85 -5.96 0.45
CA GLN A 261 22.31 -6.02 0.60
C GLN A 261 23.02 -4.83 -0.05
N ASP A 262 22.27 -3.94 -0.71
CA ASP A 262 22.81 -2.75 -1.37
C ASP A 262 23.02 -1.66 -0.31
N TYR A 263 24.25 -1.64 0.22
CA TYR A 263 24.72 -0.69 1.22
C TYR A 263 26.18 -0.37 0.93
N ALA A 264 26.45 0.89 0.60
CA ALA A 264 27.77 1.36 0.23
C ALA A 264 27.87 2.87 0.46
N GLY A 265 29.09 3.40 0.44
CA GLY A 265 29.36 4.83 0.60
C GLY A 265 30.43 5.11 1.64
N ASN A 266 30.57 6.37 1.98
CA ASN A 266 31.52 6.88 2.97
C ASN A 266 30.98 6.68 4.41
N THR A 267 31.90 6.43 5.34
CA THR A 267 31.61 6.36 6.79
C THR A 267 31.89 7.67 7.51
N VAL A 268 32.50 8.63 6.81
CA VAL A 268 32.93 9.93 7.34
C VAL A 268 32.42 11.04 6.44
N GLN A 269 31.75 12.02 7.04
CA GLN A 269 31.16 13.16 6.37
C GLN A 269 32.20 13.91 5.51
N GLY A 270 31.80 14.37 4.32
CA GLY A 270 32.64 15.19 3.45
C GLY A 270 33.75 14.43 2.70
N GLN A 271 33.64 13.10 2.60
CA GLN A 271 34.60 12.27 1.85
C GLN A 271 33.89 11.52 0.72
N SER A 272 34.35 11.70 -0.52
CA SER A 272 33.96 10.85 -1.65
C SER A 272 34.80 9.57 -1.63
N GLY A 273 34.14 8.40 -1.64
CA GLY A 273 34.66 7.12 -1.16
C GLY A 273 36.07 6.70 -1.59
N THR A 274 36.82 6.06 -0.68
CA THR A 274 37.98 5.20 -1.02
C THR A 274 38.27 4.18 0.09
N ASP A 275 39.04 3.16 -0.26
CA ASP A 275 39.31 1.93 0.47
C ASP A 275 40.81 1.71 0.80
N GLY A 276 41.60 2.76 1.11
CA GLY A 276 43.02 2.47 1.35
C GLY A 276 44.00 3.50 1.94
N SER A 277 43.71 4.20 3.04
CA SER A 277 44.78 4.51 4.05
C SER A 277 44.35 5.32 5.28
N ARG A 278 43.11 5.83 5.38
CA ARG A 278 42.68 6.56 6.58
C ARG A 278 41.29 6.23 7.12
N PHE A 279 40.32 5.91 6.24
CA PHE A 279 38.94 5.61 6.65
C PHE A 279 38.35 4.47 5.82
N PRO A 280 37.59 3.54 6.43
CA PRO A 280 37.00 2.40 5.73
C PRO A 280 35.72 2.77 4.96
N LEU A 281 35.46 2.09 3.84
CA LEU A 281 34.15 2.08 3.20
C LEU A 281 33.09 1.47 4.12
N ALA A 282 31.85 1.92 3.96
CA ALA A 282 30.73 1.45 4.75
C ALA A 282 30.46 -0.04 4.52
N LYS A 283 30.18 -0.75 5.62
CA LYS A 283 29.91 -2.19 5.63
C LYS A 283 28.63 -2.47 6.40
N LEU A 284 27.94 -3.53 5.99
CA LEU A 284 26.77 -4.04 6.71
C LEU A 284 27.07 -4.40 8.19
N THR A 285 28.33 -4.66 8.54
CA THR A 285 28.77 -4.92 9.93
C THR A 285 28.98 -3.67 10.77
N ASP A 286 28.91 -2.47 10.17
CA ASP A 286 29.12 -1.21 10.89
C ASP A 286 28.03 -1.02 11.95
N LYS A 287 28.41 -0.43 13.08
CA LYS A 287 27.51 -0.20 14.22
C LYS A 287 26.79 1.13 14.07
N LEU A 288 25.51 1.15 14.43
CA LEU A 288 24.65 2.32 14.44
C LEU A 288 24.69 2.97 15.84
N PRO A 289 25.39 4.12 16.01
CA PRO A 289 25.62 4.68 17.34
C PRO A 289 24.35 5.33 17.90
N THR A 290 23.66 4.66 18.83
CA THR A 290 22.44 5.18 19.48
C THR A 290 22.66 5.59 20.93
N GLN A 291 23.90 5.51 21.43
CA GLN A 291 24.30 5.93 22.78
C GLN A 291 23.43 5.29 23.89
N GLY A 292 23.00 4.05 23.67
CA GLY A 292 22.32 3.27 24.70
C GLY A 292 20.84 3.59 24.90
N ILE A 293 20.13 4.17 23.93
CA ILE A 293 18.68 4.42 24.04
C ILE A 293 17.96 3.14 24.53
N ARG A 294 17.10 3.29 25.56
CA ARG A 294 16.44 2.17 26.28
C ARG A 294 17.40 1.17 26.95
N GLY A 295 18.65 1.54 27.18
CA GLY A 295 19.70 0.64 27.69
C GLY A 295 20.15 -0.42 26.69
N LEU A 296 19.81 -0.27 25.40
CA LEU A 296 20.12 -1.25 24.36
C LEU A 296 21.51 -0.98 23.74
N PRO A 297 22.28 -2.02 23.40
CA PRO A 297 23.56 -1.85 22.71
C PRO A 297 23.37 -1.43 21.26
N ASP A 298 24.43 -0.86 20.66
CA ASP A 298 24.43 -0.54 19.23
C ASP A 298 24.34 -1.80 18.37
N ILE A 299 23.43 -1.77 17.41
CA ILE A 299 23.19 -2.82 16.43
C ILE A 299 23.92 -2.53 15.12
N THR A 300 24.06 -3.54 14.27
CA THR A 300 24.70 -3.42 12.96
C THR A 300 23.76 -2.84 11.91
N VAL A 301 24.30 -2.19 10.86
CA VAL A 301 23.54 -1.76 9.68
C VAL A 301 22.73 -2.91 9.11
N ALA A 302 23.37 -4.08 9.00
CA ALA A 302 22.72 -5.28 8.53
C ALA A 302 21.39 -5.45 9.24
N GLU A 303 21.34 -5.42 10.58
CA GLU A 303 20.17 -5.70 11.45
C GLU A 303 18.94 -4.85 11.14
N VAL A 304 19.08 -3.76 10.39
CA VAL A 304 17.98 -2.85 10.04
C VAL A 304 17.71 -2.74 8.54
N MET A 305 18.43 -3.49 7.70
CA MET A 305 18.19 -3.46 6.25
C MET A 305 16.83 -4.04 5.87
N ASP A 306 16.34 -5.03 6.62
CA ASP A 306 15.07 -5.72 6.36
C ASP A 306 14.00 -5.29 7.36
N THR A 307 12.98 -4.55 6.90
CA THR A 307 11.89 -4.04 7.74
C THR A 307 11.03 -5.16 8.34
N THR A 308 11.01 -6.34 7.71
CA THR A 308 10.22 -7.50 8.14
C THR A 308 10.97 -8.41 9.11
N SER A 309 12.25 -8.11 9.36
CA SER A 309 13.04 -8.80 10.38
C SER A 309 12.39 -8.70 11.76
N ASP A 310 12.64 -9.70 12.59
CA ASP A 310 12.29 -9.73 14.01
C ASP A 310 12.71 -8.46 14.78
N LYS A 311 13.80 -7.82 14.37
CA LYS A 311 14.30 -6.57 14.95
C LYS A 311 13.34 -5.40 14.75
N LEU A 312 12.94 -5.14 13.50
CA LEU A 312 12.19 -3.93 13.14
C LEU A 312 10.68 -4.16 13.13
N CYS A 313 10.30 -5.32 12.62
CA CYS A 313 8.95 -5.83 12.57
C CYS A 313 7.90 -4.81 12.10
N TYR A 314 8.06 -4.32 10.88
CA TYR A 314 7.07 -3.47 10.25
C TYR A 314 7.01 -3.59 8.75
N VAL A 315 5.87 -3.12 8.25
CA VAL A 315 5.51 -3.16 6.84
C VAL A 315 4.86 -1.84 6.46
N LEU A 316 5.16 -1.37 5.25
CA LEU A 316 4.59 -0.13 4.72
C LEU A 316 3.11 -0.23 4.36
N PHE A 317 2.58 -1.46 4.39
CA PHE A 317 1.18 -1.84 4.28
C PHE A 317 1.00 -3.13 5.07
N SER A 318 -0.10 -3.31 5.82
CA SER A 318 -0.41 -4.57 6.54
C SER A 318 -0.23 -5.79 5.65
N LEU A 319 0.92 -6.48 5.77
CA LEU A 319 1.23 -7.78 5.17
C LEU A 319 0.92 -8.84 6.24
N SER A 320 -0.10 -9.66 5.97
CA SER A 320 -0.24 -10.97 6.59
C SER A 320 1.07 -11.76 6.39
N THR A 321 1.50 -12.50 7.41
CA THR A 321 2.82 -13.13 7.71
C THR A 321 3.44 -14.08 6.66
N SER A 322 3.27 -13.84 5.37
CA SER A 322 3.63 -14.80 4.31
C SER A 322 5.09 -14.81 3.87
N THR A 323 5.85 -13.72 4.00
CA THR A 323 7.03 -13.52 3.12
C THR A 323 8.39 -13.73 3.78
N MET A 324 8.56 -14.74 4.63
CA MET A 324 9.91 -15.19 4.97
C MET A 324 10.00 -16.71 5.11
N LYS A 325 9.70 -17.39 4.01
CA LYS A 325 10.24 -18.72 3.78
C LYS A 325 10.79 -18.85 2.36
N PHE A 326 11.75 -18.01 1.99
CA PHE A 326 12.67 -18.31 0.89
C PHE A 326 14.10 -18.02 1.34
N LEU A 327 14.95 -19.05 1.34
CA LEU A 327 16.40 -19.16 1.68
C LEU A 327 16.73 -20.25 2.73
N ALA A 328 16.01 -21.36 2.81
CA ALA A 328 16.46 -22.50 3.63
C ALA A 328 15.86 -23.78 3.07
N MET A 329 16.34 -24.19 1.90
CA MET A 329 16.23 -25.57 1.46
C MET A 329 17.50 -25.90 0.69
N LEU A 330 18.48 -26.44 1.40
CA LEU A 330 19.38 -27.50 0.95
C LEU A 330 19.96 -28.15 2.22
N LEU A 331 19.20 -29.07 2.81
CA LEU A 331 19.62 -30.42 3.26
C LEU A 331 18.58 -31.03 4.23
N PRO A 332 18.38 -32.36 4.21
CA PRO A 332 17.31 -33.06 4.89
C PRO A 332 17.72 -33.53 6.30
N LEU A 333 16.82 -33.47 7.28
CA LEU A 333 16.33 -34.64 8.03
C LEU A 333 15.48 -34.21 9.25
N THR A 334 14.27 -34.76 9.30
CA THR A 334 13.53 -35.25 10.47
C THR A 334 13.57 -34.42 11.77
N ALA A 335 12.57 -33.57 11.95
CA ALA A 335 11.96 -33.38 13.26
C ALA A 335 10.46 -33.14 13.08
N VAL A 336 9.65 -34.07 13.60
CA VAL A 336 8.20 -33.96 13.68
C VAL A 336 7.89 -32.78 14.61
N VAL A 337 7.55 -31.63 14.04
CA VAL A 337 7.00 -30.51 14.80
C VAL A 337 5.48 -30.66 14.74
N LEU A 338 4.89 -31.03 15.88
CA LEU A 338 3.46 -30.91 16.10
C LEU A 338 3.06 -29.44 15.88
N ALA A 339 2.29 -29.21 14.83
CA ALA A 339 1.74 -27.90 14.52
C ALA A 339 0.78 -27.50 15.64
N VAL A 340 1.16 -26.50 16.44
CA VAL A 340 0.21 -25.79 17.30
C VAL A 340 -0.51 -24.76 16.41
N PRO A 341 -1.84 -24.76 16.36
CA PRO A 341 -2.61 -23.85 15.51
C PRO A 341 -2.43 -22.40 16.00
N HIS A 342 -2.08 -21.49 15.09
CA HIS A 342 -1.88 -20.08 15.39
C HIS A 342 -3.18 -19.30 15.13
N GLU A 343 -3.77 -18.72 16.18
CA GLU A 343 -4.86 -17.76 16.08
C GLU A 343 -4.35 -16.45 15.45
N GLN A 344 -4.84 -16.17 14.25
CA GLN A 344 -4.65 -14.89 13.55
C GLN A 344 -5.46 -13.79 14.28
N SER A 345 -4.85 -12.62 14.52
CA SER A 345 -5.55 -11.48 15.14
C SER A 345 -6.71 -11.00 14.26
N ASN A 346 -7.93 -11.06 14.79
CA ASN A 346 -9.16 -10.71 14.08
C ASN A 346 -9.23 -9.21 13.76
N CYS A 347 -9.80 -8.88 12.59
CA CYS A 347 -10.17 -7.51 12.22
C CYS A 347 -11.11 -6.92 13.28
N THR A 348 -10.75 -5.77 13.89
CA THR A 348 -11.55 -5.15 14.96
C THR A 348 -12.74 -4.35 14.44
N THR A 349 -12.78 -4.02 13.14
CA THR A 349 -13.94 -3.40 12.48
C THR A 349 -14.03 -3.90 11.05
N PRO A 350 -14.59 -5.11 10.86
CA PRO A 350 -14.68 -5.73 9.55
C PRO A 350 -15.52 -4.90 8.58
N GLN A 351 -15.10 -4.85 7.32
CA GLN A 351 -15.93 -4.26 6.26
C GLN A 351 -17.14 -5.18 6.04
N VAL A 352 -18.26 -4.86 6.66
CA VAL A 352 -19.50 -5.63 6.49
C VAL A 352 -20.03 -5.39 5.08
N ARG A 353 -20.19 -6.50 4.33
CA ARG A 353 -20.93 -6.51 3.07
C ARG A 353 -22.35 -6.96 3.31
N VAL A 354 -23.31 -6.21 2.78
CA VAL A 354 -24.75 -6.53 2.90
C VAL A 354 -25.35 -6.78 1.53
N GLU A 355 -26.46 -7.50 1.52
CA GLU A 355 -27.20 -7.77 0.29
C GLU A 355 -27.93 -6.48 -0.15
N TRP A 356 -27.91 -6.15 -1.45
CA TRP A 356 -28.48 -4.91 -1.98
C TRP A 356 -29.90 -4.60 -1.49
N ARG A 357 -30.76 -5.62 -1.38
CA ARG A 357 -32.16 -5.43 -1.00
C ARG A 357 -32.32 -5.03 0.46
N SER A 358 -31.30 -5.21 1.31
CA SER A 358 -31.32 -4.76 2.70
C SER A 358 -31.01 -3.27 2.86
N LEU A 359 -30.57 -2.59 1.80
CA LEU A 359 -30.28 -1.15 1.87
C LEU A 359 -31.57 -0.32 1.93
N THR A 360 -31.52 0.78 2.67
CA THR A 360 -32.53 1.84 2.59
C THR A 360 -32.46 2.53 1.22
N GLN A 361 -33.54 3.18 0.79
CA GLN A 361 -33.53 3.93 -0.48
C GLN A 361 -32.46 5.03 -0.48
N GLU A 362 -32.26 5.74 0.63
CA GLU A 362 -31.18 6.75 0.75
C GLU A 362 -29.78 6.15 0.53
N GLN A 363 -29.52 4.94 1.03
CA GLN A 363 -28.25 4.26 0.81
C GLN A 363 -28.09 3.84 -0.66
N ARG A 364 -29.17 3.41 -1.32
CA ARG A 364 -29.18 3.09 -2.76
C ARG A 364 -28.91 4.35 -3.58
N ASP A 365 -29.57 5.45 -3.26
CA ASP A 365 -29.40 6.74 -3.93
C ASP A 365 -27.97 7.30 -3.73
N SER A 366 -27.41 7.14 -2.53
CA SER A 366 -26.01 7.48 -2.23
C SER A 366 -25.03 6.64 -3.07
N TYR A 367 -25.30 5.34 -3.24
CA TYR A 367 -24.47 4.46 -4.10
C TYR A 367 -24.50 4.91 -5.57
N HIS A 368 -25.69 5.20 -6.11
CA HIS A 368 -25.85 5.66 -7.48
C HIS A 368 -25.19 7.02 -7.70
N SER A 369 -25.31 7.93 -6.73
CA SER A 369 -24.67 9.25 -6.78
C SER A 369 -23.15 9.14 -6.74
N ALA A 370 -22.60 8.29 -5.87
CA ALA A 370 -21.17 8.06 -5.78
C ALA A 370 -20.62 7.42 -7.07
N THR A 371 -21.34 6.46 -7.67
CA THR A 371 -20.97 5.87 -8.97
C THR A 371 -20.90 6.93 -10.07
N LYS A 372 -21.88 7.85 -10.15
CA LYS A 372 -21.85 8.95 -11.13
C LYS A 372 -20.71 9.94 -10.86
N CYS A 373 -20.36 10.18 -9.60
CA CYS A 373 -19.18 10.97 -9.25
C CYS A 373 -17.89 10.35 -9.83
N LEU A 374 -17.76 9.01 -9.88
CA LEU A 374 -16.61 8.36 -10.49
C LEU A 374 -16.44 8.68 -11.99
N GLN A 375 -17.54 8.95 -12.72
CA GLN A 375 -17.49 9.30 -14.15
C GLN A 375 -16.85 10.65 -14.43
N ILE A 376 -16.83 11.54 -13.44
CA ILE A 376 -16.24 12.88 -13.56
C ILE A 376 -14.97 13.04 -12.72
N LYS A 377 -14.71 12.12 -11.78
CA LYS A 377 -13.52 12.14 -10.94
C LYS A 377 -12.28 11.84 -11.80
N PRO A 378 -11.29 12.75 -11.90
CA PRO A 378 -10.08 12.47 -12.68
C PRO A 378 -9.28 11.32 -12.06
N SER A 379 -8.86 10.36 -12.89
CA SER A 379 -7.99 9.26 -12.44
C SER A 379 -6.51 9.66 -12.39
N GLY A 380 -6.13 10.75 -13.05
CA GLY A 380 -4.72 11.14 -13.24
C GLY A 380 -3.97 10.27 -14.26
N VAL A 381 -4.66 9.38 -14.98
CA VAL A 381 -4.07 8.47 -15.97
C VAL A 381 -4.75 8.66 -17.32
N ASP A 382 -3.97 9.03 -18.34
CA ASP A 382 -4.40 9.17 -19.74
C ASP A 382 -5.68 10.00 -19.94
N GLY A 383 -5.92 10.99 -19.07
CA GLY A 383 -7.12 11.83 -19.10
C GLY A 383 -8.43 11.11 -18.77
N LEU A 384 -8.37 9.87 -18.29
CA LEU A 384 -9.53 9.05 -17.98
C LEU A 384 -10.19 9.45 -16.66
N SER A 385 -11.50 9.25 -16.57
CA SER A 385 -12.18 9.25 -15.27
C SER A 385 -11.75 8.02 -14.45
N VAL A 386 -11.96 8.07 -13.13
CA VAL A 386 -11.78 6.89 -12.27
C VAL A 386 -12.68 5.76 -12.75
N TYR A 387 -13.90 6.06 -13.19
CA TYR A 387 -14.83 5.08 -13.74
C TYR A 387 -14.27 4.35 -14.97
N ASP A 388 -13.77 5.10 -15.97
CA ASP A 388 -13.18 4.51 -17.18
C ASP A 388 -11.91 3.70 -16.86
N LEU A 389 -11.14 4.13 -15.84
CA LEU A 389 -9.91 3.45 -15.44
C LEU A 389 -10.17 2.03 -14.93
N PHE A 390 -11.31 1.79 -14.25
CA PHE A 390 -11.72 0.43 -13.86
C PHE A 390 -11.88 -0.43 -15.13
N ALA A 391 -12.76 -0.06 -16.05
CA ALA A 391 -12.97 -0.84 -17.28
C ALA A 391 -11.67 -1.06 -18.08
N LYS A 392 -10.84 -0.02 -18.23
CA LYS A 392 -9.54 -0.13 -18.91
C LYS A 392 -8.58 -1.10 -18.23
N ASN A 393 -8.47 -1.05 -16.90
CA ASN A 393 -7.59 -1.96 -16.17
C ASN A 393 -8.05 -3.40 -16.31
N HIS A 394 -9.36 -3.66 -16.19
CA HIS A 394 -9.89 -5.01 -16.38
C HIS A 394 -9.59 -5.57 -17.77
N VAL A 395 -9.77 -4.77 -18.84
CA VAL A 395 -9.37 -5.17 -20.20
C VAL A 395 -7.86 -5.44 -20.28
N GLY A 396 -7.03 -4.55 -19.74
CA GLY A 396 -5.57 -4.68 -19.80
C GLY A 396 -5.01 -5.89 -19.05
N PHE A 397 -5.69 -6.30 -17.98
CA PHE A 397 -5.32 -7.45 -17.16
C PHE A 397 -6.07 -8.73 -17.51
N PHE A 398 -7.05 -8.72 -18.42
CA PHE A 398 -7.99 -9.82 -18.65
C PHE A 398 -7.33 -11.21 -18.70
N ARG A 399 -6.28 -11.40 -19.51
CA ARG A 399 -5.55 -12.69 -19.65
C ARG A 399 -4.66 -13.09 -18.46
N LYS A 400 -4.50 -12.20 -17.49
CA LYS A 400 -3.69 -12.41 -16.28
C LYS A 400 -4.56 -12.68 -15.05
N ILE A 401 -5.87 -12.51 -15.16
CA ILE A 401 -6.81 -12.51 -14.03
C ILE A 401 -8.02 -13.42 -14.26
N HIS A 402 -8.20 -13.98 -15.45
CA HIS A 402 -9.25 -14.96 -15.75
C HIS A 402 -8.63 -16.29 -16.15
N TYR A 403 -9.34 -17.38 -15.85
CA TYR A 403 -8.91 -18.77 -16.06
C TYR A 403 -7.56 -19.07 -15.40
N VAL A 404 -7.31 -18.42 -14.26
CA VAL A 404 -6.11 -18.56 -13.43
C VAL A 404 -6.47 -18.41 -11.96
N ALA A 405 -5.64 -18.97 -11.09
CA ALA A 405 -5.78 -18.88 -9.63
C ALA A 405 -5.92 -17.44 -9.12
N ALA A 406 -5.33 -16.47 -9.82
CA ALA A 406 -5.41 -15.05 -9.47
C ALA A 406 -6.82 -14.43 -9.60
N PHE A 407 -7.79 -15.13 -10.22
CA PHE A 407 -9.15 -14.66 -10.43
C PHE A 407 -9.81 -14.15 -9.15
N LEU A 408 -9.97 -15.02 -8.14
CA LEU A 408 -10.64 -14.65 -6.88
C LEU A 408 -9.93 -13.54 -6.11
N PRO A 409 -8.60 -13.60 -5.84
CA PRO A 409 -7.93 -12.54 -5.10
C PRO A 409 -7.86 -11.22 -5.88
N TRP A 410 -7.66 -11.24 -7.21
CA TRP A 410 -7.64 -10.01 -8.00
C TRP A 410 -8.99 -9.29 -7.92
N HIS A 411 -10.09 -10.01 -8.13
CA HIS A 411 -11.44 -9.44 -8.07
C HIS A 411 -11.86 -9.01 -6.66
N ARG A 412 -11.42 -9.71 -5.60
CA ARG A 412 -11.55 -9.26 -4.19
C ARG A 412 -10.89 -7.90 -4.00
N TYR A 413 -9.65 -7.75 -4.44
CA TYR A 413 -8.92 -6.50 -4.25
C TYR A 413 -9.49 -5.36 -5.11
N TYR A 414 -9.88 -5.69 -6.33
CA TYR A 414 -10.47 -4.77 -7.28
C TYR A 414 -11.82 -4.21 -6.80
N SER A 415 -12.69 -5.06 -6.23
CA SER A 415 -13.93 -4.63 -5.59
C SER A 415 -13.71 -3.83 -4.30
N HIS A 416 -12.67 -4.15 -3.53
CA HIS A 416 -12.28 -3.32 -2.39
C HIS A 416 -11.83 -1.92 -2.83
N ALA A 417 -11.02 -1.82 -3.89
CA ALA A 417 -10.62 -0.53 -4.45
C ALA A 417 -11.83 0.29 -4.89
N HIS A 418 -12.78 -0.31 -5.62
CA HIS A 418 -14.02 0.35 -6.01
C HIS A 418 -14.79 0.89 -4.80
N PHE A 419 -14.92 0.10 -3.73
CA PHE A 419 -15.57 0.56 -2.51
C PHE A 419 -14.87 1.78 -1.87
N GLN A 420 -13.54 1.81 -1.84
CA GLN A 420 -12.80 2.99 -1.35
C GLN A 420 -13.08 4.23 -2.22
N TYR A 421 -13.10 4.08 -3.54
CA TYR A 421 -13.41 5.19 -4.44
C TYR A 421 -14.86 5.67 -4.32
N LEU A 422 -15.82 4.77 -4.05
CA LEU A 422 -17.19 5.16 -3.70
C LEU A 422 -17.22 5.98 -2.40
N LYS A 423 -16.45 5.60 -1.37
CA LYS A 423 -16.32 6.37 -0.13
C LYS A 423 -15.78 7.77 -0.39
N ASP A 424 -14.75 7.91 -1.22
CA ASP A 424 -14.24 9.22 -1.62
C ASP A 424 -15.27 10.08 -2.36
N CYS A 425 -16.20 9.44 -3.07
CA CYS A 425 -17.33 10.09 -3.74
C CYS A 425 -18.55 10.27 -2.83
N GLY A 426 -18.37 10.15 -1.50
CA GLY A 426 -19.41 10.45 -0.51
C GLY A 426 -20.38 9.30 -0.22
N TYR A 427 -20.07 8.07 -0.63
CA TYR A 427 -20.94 6.93 -0.34
C TYR A 427 -20.98 6.63 1.17
N THR A 428 -22.16 6.71 1.78
CA THR A 428 -22.31 6.52 3.24
C THR A 428 -22.67 5.08 3.62
N GLY A 429 -23.13 4.27 2.66
CA GLY A 429 -23.58 2.89 2.91
C GLY A 429 -22.47 1.86 3.14
N PRO A 430 -22.84 0.63 3.54
CA PRO A 430 -21.92 -0.50 3.66
C PRO A 430 -21.45 -0.97 2.27
N ALA A 431 -20.45 -1.85 2.20
CA ALA A 431 -20.17 -2.53 0.94
C ALA A 431 -21.34 -3.46 0.58
N VAL A 432 -21.57 -3.70 -0.72
CA VAL A 432 -22.82 -4.32 -1.19
C VAL A 432 -22.58 -5.45 -2.16
N TYR A 433 -23.33 -6.54 -2.02
CA TYR A 433 -23.36 -7.65 -2.97
C TYR A 433 -24.79 -7.90 -3.46
N TRP A 434 -24.92 -8.54 -4.62
CA TRP A 434 -26.21 -9.00 -5.13
C TRP A 434 -26.27 -10.52 -5.08
N ASP A 435 -27.21 -11.04 -4.29
CA ASP A 435 -27.43 -12.49 -4.19
C ASP A 435 -28.32 -12.97 -5.34
N TRP A 436 -27.69 -13.26 -6.48
CA TRP A 436 -28.36 -13.75 -7.69
C TRP A 436 -28.93 -15.15 -7.54
N THR A 437 -28.56 -15.93 -6.51
CA THR A 437 -29.15 -17.27 -6.26
C THR A 437 -30.66 -17.19 -6.00
N LYS A 438 -31.14 -16.02 -5.56
CA LYS A 438 -32.55 -15.73 -5.31
C LYS A 438 -33.34 -15.43 -6.59
N ASP A 439 -32.66 -15.16 -7.70
CA ASP A 439 -33.26 -14.69 -8.95
C ASP A 439 -33.17 -15.71 -10.09
N VAL A 440 -32.65 -16.91 -9.82
CA VAL A 440 -32.35 -17.97 -10.81
C VAL A 440 -33.54 -18.29 -11.72
N ASN A 441 -34.76 -18.24 -11.19
CA ASN A 441 -35.97 -18.56 -11.96
C ASN A 441 -36.31 -17.46 -12.99
N SER A 442 -35.88 -16.21 -12.74
CA SER A 442 -36.11 -15.08 -13.62
C SER A 442 -35.22 -13.90 -13.21
N MET A 443 -34.01 -13.85 -13.79
CA MET A 443 -33.06 -12.78 -13.51
C MET A 443 -33.61 -11.41 -13.90
N ALA A 444 -34.28 -11.32 -15.05
CA ALA A 444 -34.86 -10.08 -15.57
C ALA A 444 -35.93 -9.45 -14.65
N SER A 445 -36.56 -10.23 -13.76
CA SER A 445 -37.55 -9.73 -12.79
C SER A 445 -36.96 -9.39 -11.42
N SER A 446 -35.64 -9.53 -11.24
CA SER A 446 -34.99 -9.20 -9.97
C SER A 446 -35.15 -7.72 -9.63
N GLU A 447 -35.36 -7.41 -8.34
CA GLU A 447 -35.39 -6.02 -7.83
C GLU A 447 -34.10 -5.25 -8.19
N ILE A 448 -32.98 -5.95 -8.42
CA ILE A 448 -31.73 -5.31 -8.86
C ILE A 448 -31.88 -4.58 -10.20
N PHE A 449 -32.87 -4.93 -11.01
CA PHE A 449 -33.16 -4.30 -12.30
C PHE A 449 -34.36 -3.33 -12.24
N ASP A 450 -34.96 -3.13 -11.07
CA ASP A 450 -35.99 -2.11 -10.88
C ASP A 450 -35.42 -0.71 -11.16
N PRO A 451 -36.14 0.17 -11.87
CA PRO A 451 -35.63 1.48 -12.28
C PRO A 451 -35.49 2.51 -11.13
N LYS A 452 -36.04 2.25 -9.95
CA LYS A 452 -35.92 3.13 -8.78
C LYS A 452 -35.11 2.49 -7.67
N LYS A 453 -35.34 1.20 -7.44
CA LYS A 453 -34.75 0.41 -6.36
C LYS A 453 -33.44 -0.26 -6.77
N GLY A 454 -33.10 -0.28 -8.05
CA GLY A 454 -31.95 -0.99 -8.60
C GLY A 454 -31.25 -0.22 -9.73
N PHE A 455 -30.78 -0.95 -10.72
CA PHE A 455 -29.81 -0.50 -11.71
C PHE A 455 -30.43 -0.30 -13.11
N GLY A 456 -31.76 -0.41 -13.25
CA GLY A 456 -32.47 -0.36 -14.53
C GLY A 456 -32.47 -1.70 -15.29
N GLY A 457 -33.41 -1.83 -16.23
CA GLY A 457 -33.73 -3.09 -16.89
C GLY A 457 -32.89 -3.41 -18.13
N THR A 458 -33.50 -4.18 -19.03
CA THR A 458 -32.89 -4.56 -20.31
C THR A 458 -32.75 -3.36 -21.26
N GLY A 459 -31.81 -3.48 -22.17
CA GLY A 459 -31.66 -2.56 -23.28
C GLY A 459 -32.80 -2.66 -24.30
N LYS A 460 -32.99 -1.56 -25.03
CA LYS A 460 -33.77 -1.52 -26.28
C LYS A 460 -32.86 -0.99 -27.40
N ALA A 461 -33.02 -1.54 -28.60
CA ALA A 461 -32.30 -1.07 -29.78
C ALA A 461 -32.56 0.44 -30.01
N THR A 462 -31.48 1.20 -30.06
CA THR A 462 -31.44 2.64 -30.35
C THR A 462 -30.40 2.89 -31.44
N ARG A 463 -30.62 3.91 -32.27
CA ARG A 463 -29.66 4.30 -33.31
C ARG A 463 -28.89 5.54 -32.87
N SER A 464 -27.58 5.51 -33.08
CA SER A 464 -26.72 6.68 -32.99
C SER A 464 -25.80 6.69 -34.22
N GLY A 465 -26.08 7.59 -35.16
CA GLY A 465 -25.47 7.56 -36.49
C GLY A 465 -25.80 6.26 -37.23
N SER A 466 -24.77 5.59 -37.75
CA SER A 466 -24.88 4.29 -38.43
C SER A 466 -24.84 3.08 -37.49
N LYS A 467 -24.57 3.28 -36.20
CA LYS A 467 -24.47 2.20 -35.20
C LYS A 467 -25.81 1.99 -34.48
N THR A 468 -26.10 0.73 -34.16
CA THR A 468 -27.24 0.34 -33.31
C THR A 468 -26.71 -0.12 -31.96
N TYR A 469 -27.22 0.47 -30.88
CA TYR A 469 -26.86 0.15 -29.50
C TYR A 469 -28.08 -0.35 -28.75
N ASN A 470 -27.92 -1.38 -27.91
CA ASN A 470 -29.00 -1.89 -27.07
C ASN A 470 -29.02 -1.18 -25.71
N CYS A 471 -29.33 0.12 -25.71
CA CYS A 471 -29.24 0.97 -24.53
C CYS A 471 -30.29 0.64 -23.48
N ILE A 472 -29.90 0.60 -22.20
CA ILE A 472 -30.88 0.59 -21.10
C ILE A 472 -31.75 1.86 -21.13
N GLN A 473 -33.04 1.70 -20.84
CA GLN A 473 -34.06 2.75 -21.11
C GLN A 473 -34.53 3.49 -19.86
N ASP A 474 -34.21 2.96 -18.69
CA ASP A 474 -34.67 3.40 -17.38
C ASP A 474 -33.56 3.22 -16.32
N GLY A 475 -33.87 3.58 -15.08
CA GLY A 475 -32.92 3.46 -14.00
C GLY A 475 -31.87 4.58 -13.93
N PRO A 476 -31.03 4.54 -12.88
CA PRO A 476 -30.03 5.56 -12.60
C PRO A 476 -28.94 5.66 -13.68
N TYR A 477 -28.78 4.63 -14.52
CA TYR A 477 -27.70 4.53 -15.51
C TYR A 477 -28.18 4.66 -16.97
N SER A 478 -29.45 5.01 -17.20
CA SER A 478 -29.91 5.35 -18.54
C SER A 478 -29.36 6.71 -19.00
N SER A 479 -29.38 6.94 -20.32
CA SER A 479 -29.01 8.24 -20.90
C SER A 479 -29.88 9.39 -20.39
N LYS A 480 -31.16 9.11 -20.05
CA LYS A 480 -32.08 10.08 -19.44
C LYS A 480 -31.66 10.51 -18.04
N SER A 481 -30.84 9.69 -17.38
CA SER A 481 -30.31 9.92 -16.03
C SER A 481 -28.90 10.52 -16.05
N ASN A 482 -28.48 11.12 -17.17
CA ASN A 482 -27.15 11.70 -17.41
C ASN A 482 -25.99 10.72 -17.18
N PHE A 483 -26.19 9.46 -17.57
CA PHE A 483 -25.14 8.45 -17.52
C PHE A 483 -24.69 8.10 -18.94
N THR A 484 -23.39 8.12 -19.19
CA THR A 484 -22.80 7.78 -20.48
C THR A 484 -21.43 7.16 -20.27
N ILE A 485 -21.19 5.99 -20.85
CA ILE A 485 -19.88 5.35 -20.90
C ILE A 485 -19.00 6.16 -21.85
N THR A 486 -17.77 6.44 -21.45
CA THR A 486 -16.82 7.29 -22.20
C THR A 486 -15.63 6.52 -22.76
N TRP A 487 -15.33 5.36 -22.21
CA TRP A 487 -14.31 4.43 -22.67
C TRP A 487 -14.91 3.03 -22.93
N PRO A 488 -14.45 2.25 -23.93
CA PRO A 488 -13.49 2.62 -24.97
C PRO A 488 -14.05 3.58 -26.01
N GLU A 489 -15.37 3.75 -26.06
CA GLU A 489 -16.05 4.74 -26.90
C GLU A 489 -17.22 5.37 -26.16
N LYS A 490 -17.62 6.58 -26.56
CA LYS A 490 -18.75 7.28 -25.97
C LYS A 490 -20.08 6.65 -26.39
N ARG A 491 -20.79 5.99 -25.46
CA ARG A 491 -22.07 5.31 -25.72
C ARG A 491 -22.89 5.11 -24.44
N CYS A 492 -24.13 4.65 -24.61
CA CYS A 492 -24.96 4.23 -23.48
C CYS A 492 -24.50 2.88 -22.89
N LEU A 493 -24.91 2.61 -21.65
CA LEU A 493 -24.85 1.29 -21.04
C LEU A 493 -25.82 0.34 -21.74
N GLN A 494 -25.34 -0.87 -22.05
CA GLN A 494 -26.08 -1.88 -22.80
C GLN A 494 -26.26 -3.16 -21.99
N ARG A 495 -27.50 -3.68 -21.98
CA ARG A 495 -27.87 -4.98 -21.42
C ARG A 495 -28.83 -5.68 -22.36
N SER A 496 -28.87 -7.01 -22.35
CA SER A 496 -29.85 -7.74 -23.13
C SER A 496 -30.24 -9.06 -22.49
N PHE A 497 -31.26 -9.01 -21.64
CA PHE A 497 -31.84 -10.23 -21.10
C PHE A 497 -32.48 -11.01 -22.27
N ASN A 498 -32.12 -12.29 -22.41
CA ASN A 498 -32.64 -13.21 -23.44
C ASN A 498 -32.09 -13.10 -24.88
N MET A 499 -30.85 -12.64 -25.11
CA MET A 499 -30.22 -12.82 -26.43
C MET A 499 -29.85 -14.28 -26.68
N LYS A 500 -30.61 -14.96 -27.55
CA LYS A 500 -30.26 -16.30 -28.05
C LYS A 500 -28.90 -16.24 -28.74
N SER A 501 -27.98 -17.13 -28.35
CA SER A 501 -26.65 -17.27 -28.94
C SER A 501 -26.70 -17.18 -30.47
N VAL A 502 -25.89 -16.28 -31.04
CA VAL A 502 -25.72 -16.12 -32.50
C VAL A 502 -24.34 -16.52 -33.00
N SER A 503 -23.47 -17.14 -32.19
CA SER A 503 -22.23 -17.73 -32.73
C SER A 503 -21.58 -18.80 -31.83
N LYS A 504 -20.90 -19.77 -32.47
CA LYS A 504 -19.93 -20.71 -31.85
C LYS A 504 -18.55 -20.04 -31.70
N SER A 505 -18.51 -18.87 -31.08
CA SER A 505 -17.26 -18.20 -30.72
C SER A 505 -16.80 -18.66 -29.34
N TRP A 506 -15.58 -18.27 -28.92
CA TRP A 506 -15.10 -18.40 -27.53
C TRP A 506 -15.98 -17.64 -26.51
N TRP A 507 -16.95 -16.87 -27.01
CA TRP A 507 -18.03 -16.23 -26.29
C TRP A 507 -19.38 -16.73 -26.83
N SER A 508 -20.33 -17.03 -25.95
CA SER A 508 -21.73 -17.30 -26.31
C SER A 508 -22.66 -16.76 -25.23
N SER A 509 -23.68 -16.00 -25.62
CA SER A 509 -24.74 -15.61 -24.69
C SER A 509 -25.56 -16.84 -24.28
N GLU A 510 -25.73 -17.06 -22.98
CA GLU A 510 -26.66 -18.07 -22.47
C GLU A 510 -28.09 -17.49 -22.53
N ALA A 511 -29.04 -18.27 -23.04
CA ALA A 511 -30.44 -17.94 -22.91
C ALA A 511 -30.87 -18.29 -21.47
N GLY A 512 -31.15 -17.27 -20.66
CA GLY A 512 -31.72 -17.46 -19.33
C GLY A 512 -33.14 -18.07 -19.39
N PRO A 513 -33.63 -18.62 -18.26
CA PRO A 513 -32.97 -18.72 -16.95
C PRO A 513 -31.87 -19.81 -16.93
N SER A 514 -30.70 -19.50 -16.37
CA SER A 514 -29.60 -20.47 -16.21
C SER A 514 -29.57 -21.05 -14.80
N THR A 515 -29.55 -22.38 -14.67
CA THR A 515 -29.41 -23.05 -13.36
C THR A 515 -27.96 -23.08 -12.86
N ARG A 516 -27.00 -22.60 -13.66
CA ARG A 516 -25.57 -22.61 -13.35
C ARG A 516 -25.17 -21.66 -12.21
N HIS A 517 -26.08 -20.80 -11.79
CA HIS A 517 -25.92 -19.93 -10.63
C HIS A 517 -27.03 -20.20 -9.58
N SER A 518 -27.59 -21.41 -9.57
CA SER A 518 -28.55 -21.88 -8.57
C SER A 518 -27.89 -22.23 -7.23
N GLN A 519 -28.66 -22.19 -6.14
CA GLN A 519 -28.17 -22.65 -4.83
C GLN A 519 -27.64 -24.09 -4.89
N THR A 520 -28.28 -24.97 -5.66
CA THR A 520 -27.80 -26.34 -5.88
C THR A 520 -26.40 -26.36 -6.50
N GLN A 521 -26.14 -25.53 -7.51
CA GLN A 521 -24.79 -25.45 -8.09
C GLN A 521 -23.78 -24.91 -7.08
N ILE A 522 -24.15 -23.92 -6.27
CA ILE A 522 -23.28 -23.39 -5.20
C ILE A 522 -22.97 -24.45 -4.15
N ASP A 523 -23.94 -25.28 -3.80
CA ASP A 523 -23.75 -26.38 -2.85
C ASP A 523 -22.81 -27.46 -3.41
N GLU A 524 -22.89 -27.76 -4.71
CA GLU A 524 -21.95 -28.67 -5.38
C GLU A 524 -20.51 -28.11 -5.38
N ILE A 525 -20.31 -26.86 -5.80
CA ILE A 525 -18.99 -26.21 -5.82
C ILE A 525 -18.39 -26.15 -4.41
N ASN A 526 -19.22 -25.91 -3.38
CA ASN A 526 -18.77 -25.86 -2.00
C ASN A 526 -18.23 -27.20 -1.46
N LYS A 527 -18.51 -28.33 -2.12
CA LYS A 527 -17.94 -29.65 -1.77
C LYS A 527 -16.47 -29.75 -2.13
N ASN A 528 -15.98 -28.94 -3.09
CA ASN A 528 -14.57 -28.91 -3.47
C ASN A 528 -13.73 -28.58 -2.24
N LYS A 529 -12.73 -29.43 -1.98
CA LYS A 529 -11.84 -29.25 -0.82
C LYS A 529 -10.61 -28.46 -1.19
N LYS A 530 -10.24 -28.46 -2.47
CA LYS A 530 -9.06 -27.78 -2.98
C LYS A 530 -9.40 -26.49 -3.71
N PHE A 531 -8.59 -25.45 -3.49
CA PHE A 531 -8.73 -24.19 -4.22
C PHE A 531 -8.64 -24.40 -5.74
N THR A 532 -7.75 -25.28 -6.20
CA THR A 532 -7.55 -25.65 -7.61
C THR A 532 -8.78 -26.28 -8.28
N GLU A 533 -9.74 -26.76 -7.49
CA GLU A 533 -11.03 -27.28 -7.95
C GLU A 533 -12.14 -26.24 -7.73
N PHE A 534 -12.06 -25.47 -6.64
CA PHE A 534 -13.06 -24.48 -6.27
C PHE A 534 -13.08 -23.25 -7.20
N TRP A 535 -11.93 -22.62 -7.46
CA TRP A 535 -11.90 -21.36 -8.23
C TRP A 535 -12.36 -21.54 -9.68
N PRO A 536 -11.97 -22.60 -10.43
CA PRO A 536 -12.41 -22.76 -11.81
C PRO A 536 -13.91 -23.03 -11.89
N ASP A 537 -14.45 -23.88 -11.01
CA ASP A 537 -15.88 -24.19 -10.98
C ASP A 537 -16.73 -22.96 -10.64
N LEU A 538 -16.20 -22.05 -9.80
CA LEU A 538 -16.86 -20.80 -9.46
C LEU A 538 -16.79 -19.77 -10.60
N GLU A 539 -15.64 -19.64 -11.28
CA GLU A 539 -15.43 -18.74 -12.43
C GLU A 539 -16.26 -19.20 -13.65
N GLU A 540 -16.03 -20.43 -14.12
CA GLU A 540 -16.62 -20.97 -15.35
C GLU A 540 -18.10 -21.34 -15.20
N GLY A 541 -18.59 -21.46 -13.95
CA GLY A 541 -19.97 -21.78 -13.62
C GLY A 541 -20.79 -20.53 -13.28
N PRO A 542 -21.05 -20.25 -11.99
CA PRO A 542 -21.95 -19.17 -11.60
C PRO A 542 -21.53 -17.76 -12.02
N HIS A 543 -20.22 -17.45 -12.02
CA HIS A 543 -19.72 -16.14 -12.43
C HIS A 543 -20.01 -15.88 -13.92
N ASP A 544 -19.52 -16.76 -14.81
CA ASP A 544 -19.73 -16.65 -16.25
C ASP A 544 -21.23 -16.66 -16.60
N SER A 545 -22.03 -17.47 -15.91
CA SER A 545 -23.47 -17.55 -16.11
C SER A 545 -24.18 -16.20 -15.92
N VAL A 546 -23.87 -15.47 -14.84
CA VAL A 546 -24.51 -14.16 -14.57
C VAL A 546 -24.04 -13.10 -15.56
N HIS A 547 -22.76 -13.07 -15.90
CA HIS A 547 -22.23 -12.18 -16.94
C HIS A 547 -22.94 -12.41 -18.28
N ASN A 548 -23.13 -13.68 -18.65
CA ASN A 548 -23.75 -14.08 -19.92
C ASN A 548 -25.26 -13.81 -19.96
N GLU A 549 -25.98 -14.00 -18.86
CA GLU A 549 -27.44 -13.80 -18.79
C GLU A 549 -27.83 -12.31 -18.83
N ILE A 550 -27.01 -11.42 -18.23
CA ILE A 550 -27.19 -9.97 -18.38
C ILE A 550 -26.84 -9.51 -19.79
N SER A 551 -25.81 -10.12 -20.39
CA SER A 551 -25.30 -9.81 -21.72
C SER A 551 -24.88 -8.34 -21.89
N GLY A 552 -24.70 -7.90 -23.14
CA GLY A 552 -24.26 -6.54 -23.44
C GLY A 552 -22.90 -6.23 -22.84
N ASP A 553 -22.81 -5.16 -22.07
CA ASP A 553 -21.56 -4.71 -21.46
C ASP A 553 -21.06 -5.70 -20.39
N MET A 554 -21.96 -6.31 -19.62
CA MET A 554 -21.61 -7.31 -18.63
C MET A 554 -20.95 -8.57 -19.25
N ALA A 555 -21.20 -8.90 -20.52
CA ALA A 555 -20.58 -10.06 -21.16
C ALA A 555 -19.23 -9.75 -21.83
N ALA A 556 -18.74 -8.51 -21.75
CA ALA A 556 -17.51 -8.08 -22.42
C ALA A 556 -16.32 -7.97 -21.45
N SER A 557 -15.10 -7.92 -22.01
CA SER A 557 -13.88 -7.67 -21.20
C SER A 557 -13.85 -6.30 -20.53
N PHE A 558 -14.74 -5.37 -20.90
CA PHE A 558 -14.93 -4.07 -20.25
C PHE A 558 -16.17 -4.08 -19.33
N SER A 559 -16.62 -5.25 -18.86
CA SER A 559 -17.79 -5.40 -17.99
C SER A 559 -17.84 -4.49 -16.75
N PRO A 560 -16.74 -3.96 -16.17
CA PRO A 560 -16.84 -2.91 -15.16
C PRO A 560 -17.55 -1.61 -15.61
N ASP A 561 -17.74 -1.41 -16.92
CA ASP A 561 -18.60 -0.34 -17.47
C ASP A 561 -20.08 -0.49 -17.07
N ASP A 562 -20.49 -1.67 -16.60
CA ASP A 562 -21.76 -1.87 -15.93
C ASP A 562 -21.53 -1.84 -14.41
N PRO A 563 -22.13 -0.89 -13.66
CA PRO A 563 -21.98 -0.82 -12.21
C PRO A 563 -22.40 -2.10 -11.45
N LEU A 564 -23.22 -2.98 -12.06
CA LEU A 564 -23.56 -4.28 -11.50
C LEU A 564 -22.37 -5.23 -11.36
N PHE A 565 -21.30 -5.02 -12.14
CA PHE A 565 -20.06 -5.79 -12.06
C PHE A 565 -19.59 -5.94 -10.61
N PHE A 566 -19.53 -4.85 -9.86
CA PHE A 566 -19.00 -4.87 -8.49
C PHE A 566 -19.93 -5.60 -7.52
N LEU A 567 -21.25 -5.54 -7.70
CA LEU A 567 -22.19 -6.27 -6.84
C LEU A 567 -22.14 -7.77 -7.14
N HIS A 568 -21.99 -8.13 -8.41
CA HIS A 568 -21.79 -9.51 -8.86
C HIS A 568 -20.49 -10.09 -8.28
N HIS A 569 -19.36 -9.39 -8.49
CA HIS A 569 -18.04 -9.81 -7.99
C HIS A 569 -17.94 -9.78 -6.47
N ASN A 570 -18.70 -8.91 -5.78
CA ASN A 570 -18.82 -8.96 -4.33
C ASN A 570 -19.57 -10.20 -3.83
N ASN A 571 -20.51 -10.76 -4.61
CA ASN A 571 -21.16 -12.03 -4.27
C ASN A 571 -20.26 -13.23 -4.58
N VAL A 572 -19.53 -13.21 -5.70
CA VAL A 572 -18.48 -14.21 -6.00
C VAL A 572 -17.47 -14.27 -4.85
N ASP A 573 -17.02 -13.10 -4.39
CA ASP A 573 -16.09 -12.99 -3.28
C ASP A 573 -16.69 -13.45 -1.94
N ARG A 574 -17.99 -13.17 -1.71
CA ARG A 574 -18.72 -13.70 -0.55
C ARG A 574 -18.76 -15.22 -0.57
N LEU A 575 -19.01 -15.84 -1.72
CA LEU A 575 -19.02 -17.30 -1.86
C LEU A 575 -17.65 -17.90 -1.57
N TRP A 576 -16.58 -17.25 -2.04
CA TRP A 576 -15.22 -17.65 -1.70
C TRP A 576 -14.93 -17.52 -0.20
N ALA A 577 -15.32 -16.41 0.43
CA ALA A 577 -15.18 -16.22 1.88
C ALA A 577 -15.95 -17.28 2.69
N LEU A 578 -17.17 -17.64 2.27
CA LEU A 578 -17.94 -18.72 2.88
C LEU A 578 -17.28 -20.09 2.70
N TRP A 579 -16.65 -20.35 1.55
CA TRP A 579 -15.88 -21.57 1.32
C TRP A 579 -14.66 -21.64 2.23
N GLN A 580 -13.91 -20.54 2.37
CA GLN A 580 -12.78 -20.42 3.29
C GLN A 580 -13.21 -20.62 4.76
N GLY A 581 -14.34 -20.04 5.17
CA GLY A 581 -14.86 -20.13 6.54
C GLY A 581 -15.38 -21.50 6.97
N ARG A 582 -15.52 -22.47 6.05
CA ARG A 582 -15.94 -23.85 6.37
C ARG A 582 -14.79 -24.72 6.87
N ASP A 583 -13.55 -24.38 6.54
CA ASP A 583 -12.35 -25.13 6.97
C ASP A 583 -11.12 -24.20 6.95
N ASN A 584 -10.51 -23.97 8.11
CA ASN A 584 -9.35 -23.08 8.27
C ASN A 584 -8.14 -23.48 7.39
N SER A 585 -8.02 -24.75 6.97
CA SER A 585 -6.96 -25.16 6.06
C SER A 585 -7.07 -24.49 4.68
N ARG A 586 -8.28 -24.12 4.26
CA ARG A 586 -8.57 -23.49 2.97
C ARG A 586 -7.99 -22.07 2.84
N LEU A 587 -7.78 -21.36 3.94
CA LEU A 587 -7.12 -20.05 3.97
C LEU A 587 -5.65 -20.10 3.52
N ASN A 588 -5.05 -21.29 3.52
CA ASN A 588 -3.67 -21.51 3.10
C ASN A 588 -3.58 -22.37 1.82
N ASP A 589 -4.72 -22.76 1.24
CA ASP A 589 -4.78 -23.74 0.15
C ASP A 589 -4.76 -23.06 -1.23
N TYR A 590 -4.14 -21.89 -1.37
CA TYR A 590 -3.99 -21.23 -2.67
C TYR A 590 -2.89 -21.89 -3.51
N SER A 591 -3.29 -22.46 -4.65
CA SER A 591 -2.37 -23.02 -5.63
C SER A 591 -2.97 -22.96 -7.03
N GLU A 592 -2.10 -22.92 -8.04
CA GLU A 592 -2.47 -22.98 -9.45
C GLU A 592 -2.39 -24.44 -9.94
N ASN A 593 -3.28 -24.84 -10.84
CA ASN A 593 -3.07 -26.08 -11.59
C ASN A 593 -1.99 -25.85 -12.66
N THR A 594 -0.73 -26.06 -12.29
CA THR A 594 0.44 -25.90 -13.17
C THR A 594 0.33 -26.69 -14.48
N ALA A 595 -0.42 -27.80 -14.49
CA ALA A 595 -0.63 -28.62 -15.68
C ALA A 595 -1.57 -27.98 -16.72
N GLN A 596 -2.48 -27.09 -16.29
CA GLN A 596 -3.40 -26.36 -17.18
C GLN A 596 -2.85 -25.00 -17.62
N THR A 597 -2.13 -24.27 -16.75
CA THR A 597 -1.77 -22.87 -17.00
C THR A 597 -0.28 -22.62 -17.22
N GLY A 598 0.59 -23.60 -16.91
CA GLY A 598 2.05 -23.46 -16.99
C GLY A 598 2.66 -22.46 -16.00
N ARG A 599 1.89 -22.01 -14.99
CA ARG A 599 2.32 -21.03 -13.99
C ARG A 599 2.30 -21.62 -12.59
N ASN A 600 3.27 -21.25 -11.77
CA ASN A 600 3.28 -21.59 -10.35
C ASN A 600 2.75 -20.38 -9.58
N ALA A 601 1.54 -20.47 -9.01
CA ALA A 601 0.98 -19.42 -8.17
C ALA A 601 1.01 -19.82 -6.69
N THR A 602 1.42 -18.88 -5.86
CA THR A 602 1.56 -18.97 -4.41
C THR A 602 0.90 -17.77 -3.76
N LEU A 603 0.65 -17.89 -2.46
CA LEU A 603 0.10 -16.81 -1.62
C LEU A 603 0.95 -15.53 -1.59
N ASP A 604 2.21 -15.61 -2.05
CA ASP A 604 3.16 -14.49 -2.08
C ASP A 604 3.11 -13.69 -3.39
N ASN A 605 2.42 -14.18 -4.43
CA ASN A 605 2.37 -13.45 -5.68
C ASN A 605 1.67 -12.09 -5.48
N PRO A 606 2.27 -10.99 -5.99
CA PRO A 606 1.66 -9.68 -5.92
C PRO A 606 0.51 -9.55 -6.92
N ILE A 607 -0.65 -9.11 -6.44
CA ILE A 607 -1.80 -8.66 -7.21
C ILE A 607 -1.62 -7.18 -7.57
N ASN A 608 -1.73 -6.91 -8.87
CA ASN A 608 -1.68 -5.58 -9.46
C ASN A 608 -3.05 -5.23 -10.05
N ILE A 609 -3.69 -4.19 -9.53
CA ILE A 609 -4.95 -3.66 -10.07
C ILE A 609 -4.76 -2.36 -10.87
N GLY A 610 -3.57 -2.17 -11.44
CA GLY A 610 -3.17 -0.98 -12.16
C GLY A 610 -2.91 0.20 -11.23
N SER A 611 -3.16 1.41 -11.70
CA SER A 611 -2.96 2.66 -10.95
C SER A 611 -4.04 2.95 -9.90
N LEU A 612 -4.96 2.01 -9.63
CA LEU A 612 -6.08 2.22 -8.69
C LEU A 612 -5.62 2.26 -7.23
N LEU A 613 -4.84 1.25 -6.81
CA LEU A 613 -4.19 1.16 -5.49
C LEU A 613 -2.84 0.44 -5.64
N CYS A 614 -2.00 0.50 -4.59
CA CYS A 614 -0.71 -0.19 -4.54
C CYS A 614 -0.85 -1.73 -4.63
N TYR A 615 0.23 -2.43 -4.93
CA TYR A 615 0.22 -3.90 -5.01
C TYR A 615 -0.09 -4.56 -3.65
N LYS A 616 -0.76 -5.72 -3.67
CA LYS A 616 -0.98 -6.59 -2.49
C LYS A 616 -0.65 -8.05 -2.80
N ALA A 617 0.05 -8.75 -1.92
CA ALA A 617 0.19 -10.20 -1.97
C ALA A 617 -1.15 -10.89 -1.69
N ILE A 618 -1.36 -12.08 -2.28
CA ILE A 618 -2.61 -12.84 -2.16
C ILE A 618 -2.93 -13.20 -0.71
N ARG A 619 -1.93 -13.53 0.13
CA ARG A 619 -2.18 -13.79 1.57
C ARG A 619 -2.82 -12.62 2.31
N GLN A 620 -2.62 -11.38 1.84
CA GLN A 620 -3.26 -10.19 2.42
C GLN A 620 -4.75 -10.08 2.05
N LEU A 621 -5.19 -10.88 1.08
CA LEU A 621 -6.54 -10.91 0.57
C LEU A 621 -7.31 -12.12 1.09
N GLU A 622 -6.64 -13.21 1.50
CA GLU A 622 -7.28 -14.46 1.97
C GLU A 622 -8.17 -14.30 3.22
N ARG A 623 -8.02 -13.23 4.01
CA ARG A 623 -8.92 -12.95 5.15
C ARG A 623 -9.97 -11.90 4.82
N ALA A 624 -11.20 -12.35 4.62
CA ALA A 624 -12.39 -11.51 4.74
C ALA A 624 -12.87 -11.55 6.20
N ASP A 625 -12.07 -10.96 7.10
CA ASP A 625 -12.54 -10.68 8.46
C ASP A 625 -13.26 -9.34 8.45
#